data_AF-A0A8J3XFZ6-F1
#
_entry.id   AF-A0A8J3XFZ6-F1
#
_cell.length_a   1.000
_cell.length_b   1.000
_cell.length_c   1.000
_cell.angle_alpha   90.00
_cell.angle_beta   90.00
_cell.angle_gamma   90.00
#
_symmetry.space_group_name_H-M   'P 1'
#
loop_
_entity.id
_entity.type
_entity.pdbx_description
1 polymer ?
#
loop_
_entity_poly.entity_id
_entity_poly.type
_entity_poly.pdbx_seq_one_letter_code
_entity_poly.pdbx_strand_id
1 'polypeptide(L)'
;MTTYGAAGESALLRCLLTGSRFHGPAYVQLASGRKLALSTVELSSTYGGLLEGYPCARLNDRVISGLGGWARTHYPSMPFHLIDPPRTYPDTQPGHFGPVEVLPAVSCVGVFSASPVSEDSDSVLCESVLVVAWFQADVSLPVGEDALPAFRELAWENLAEDREL
;
A
#
# COMPACT_ATOMS: atom_id res chain seq x y z
N MET A 1 -12.08 27.04 34.30
CA MET A 1 -12.92 26.10 33.54
C MET A 1 -12.15 25.74 32.29
N THR A 2 -12.03 24.44 32.04
CA THR A 2 -10.89 23.71 31.47
C THR A 2 -10.34 24.18 30.11
N THR A 3 -9.04 24.50 30.08
CA THR A 3 -8.16 24.45 28.92
C THR A 3 -7.82 22.99 28.60
N TYR A 4 -8.24 22.47 27.44
CA TYR A 4 -7.73 21.21 26.91
C TYR A 4 -6.57 21.52 25.95
N GLY A 5 -5.36 21.16 26.37
CA GLY A 5 -4.20 21.10 25.50
C GLY A 5 -4.34 19.95 24.52
N ALA A 6 -4.01 20.21 23.26
CA ALA A 6 -3.64 19.19 22.28
C ALA A 6 -2.21 19.48 21.83
N ALA A 7 -1.26 19.32 22.76
CA ALA A 7 0.12 19.05 22.42
C ALA A 7 0.16 17.63 21.84
N GLY A 8 0.06 17.54 20.52
CA GLY A 8 0.01 16.27 19.80
C GLY A 8 -0.39 16.42 18.34
N GLU A 9 -0.22 17.61 17.76
CA GLU A 9 -0.36 17.82 16.32
C GLU A 9 0.79 17.09 15.62
N SER A 10 0.47 15.84 15.34
CA SER A 10 1.25 14.83 14.67
C SER A 10 1.99 15.42 13.47
N ALA A 11 3.30 15.26 13.47
CA ALA A 11 4.20 15.57 12.36
C ALA A 11 3.83 14.87 11.02
N LEU A 12 2.74 14.09 11.00
CA LEU A 12 2.17 13.41 9.84
C LEU A 12 1.36 14.34 8.91
N LEU A 13 0.84 15.48 9.38
CA LEU A 13 -0.10 16.30 8.58
C LEU A 13 0.53 17.25 7.55
N ARG A 14 1.87 17.32 7.44
CA ARG A 14 2.58 18.13 6.44
C ARG A 14 3.20 17.36 5.26
N CYS A 15 2.89 16.07 5.11
CA CYS A 15 3.40 15.23 4.00
C CYS A 15 2.36 15.01 2.88
N LEU A 16 1.48 15.98 2.60
CA LEU A 16 0.61 15.94 1.42
C LEU A 16 1.29 16.65 0.24
N LEU A 17 1.47 15.89 -0.86
CA LEU A 17 1.59 16.34 -2.26
C LEU A 17 2.96 16.38 -2.98
N THR A 18 4.07 15.88 -2.42
CA THR A 18 5.24 15.58 -3.26
C THR A 18 6.14 14.52 -2.63
N GLY A 19 6.22 13.34 -3.25
CA GLY A 19 7.30 12.34 -3.11
C GLY A 19 7.94 12.18 -1.73
N SER A 20 7.16 11.93 -0.68
CA SER A 20 7.71 11.77 0.67
C SER A 20 8.04 10.31 0.95
N ARG A 21 9.33 10.02 1.17
CA ARG A 21 9.85 8.70 1.57
C ARG A 21 9.94 8.60 3.09
N PHE A 22 9.26 7.63 3.69
CA PHE A 22 9.43 7.31 5.10
C PHE A 22 10.83 6.74 5.37
N HIS A 23 11.50 7.21 6.44
CA HIS A 23 12.79 6.69 6.91
C HIS A 23 12.69 6.36 8.41
N GLY A 24 12.19 5.16 8.72
CA GLY A 24 12.14 4.56 10.05
C GLY A 24 11.81 3.07 9.93
N PRO A 25 12.06 2.22 10.94
CA PRO A 25 11.72 0.80 10.84
C PRO A 25 10.20 0.61 11.02
N ALA A 26 9.49 0.49 9.91
CA ALA A 26 8.08 0.11 9.86
C ALA A 26 7.98 -1.38 9.53
N TYR A 27 7.13 -2.13 10.25
CA TYR A 27 6.95 -3.56 10.01
C TYR A 27 5.49 -3.96 9.85
N VAL A 28 5.27 -4.93 8.97
CA VAL A 28 4.02 -5.66 8.79
C VAL A 28 4.22 -7.09 9.28
N GLN A 29 3.24 -7.64 9.98
CA GLN A 29 3.30 -9.03 10.42
C GLN A 29 2.32 -9.89 9.60
N LEU A 30 2.86 -10.95 8.99
CA LEU A 30 2.06 -11.97 8.30
C LEU A 30 1.36 -12.90 9.29
N ALA A 31 0.31 -13.60 8.85
CA ALA A 31 -0.33 -14.65 9.66
C ALA A 31 0.64 -15.79 10.04
N SER A 32 1.69 -16.02 9.24
CA SER A 32 2.77 -16.95 9.54
C SER A 32 3.70 -16.50 10.69
N GLY A 33 3.55 -15.26 11.17
CA GLY A 33 4.43 -14.64 12.16
C GLY A 33 5.66 -13.96 11.57
N ARG A 34 5.93 -14.12 10.26
CA ARG A 34 7.02 -13.44 9.55
C ARG A 34 6.82 -11.92 9.58
N LYS A 35 7.91 -11.19 9.84
CA LYS A 35 7.93 -9.72 9.81
C LYS A 35 8.47 -9.23 8.48
N LEU A 36 7.73 -8.32 7.85
CA LEU A 36 8.14 -7.64 6.63
C LEU A 36 8.57 -6.22 7.00
N ALA A 37 9.82 -5.87 6.72
CA ALA A 37 10.32 -4.51 6.82
C ALA A 37 9.79 -3.67 5.66
N LEU A 38 9.15 -2.54 5.94
CA LEU A 38 8.74 -1.55 4.95
C LEU A 38 9.84 -0.51 4.79
N SER A 39 10.54 -0.55 3.66
CA SER A 39 11.68 0.33 3.38
C SER A 39 11.27 1.61 2.66
N THR A 40 10.20 1.57 1.87
CA THR A 40 9.66 2.73 1.15
C THR A 40 8.16 2.56 0.97
N VAL A 41 7.41 3.65 1.11
CA VAL A 41 6.00 3.72 0.76
C VAL A 41 5.69 5.01 0.03
N GLU A 42 4.90 4.91 -1.02
CA GLU A 42 4.39 6.01 -1.81
C GLU A 42 2.87 6.01 -1.72
N LEU A 43 2.30 7.14 -1.29
CA LEU A 43 0.87 7.33 -1.08
C LEU A 43 0.37 8.39 -2.06
N SER A 44 -0.77 8.13 -2.71
CA SER A 44 -1.40 9.05 -3.66
C SER A 44 -2.92 9.03 -3.50
N SER A 45 -3.58 10.13 -3.84
CA SER A 45 -5.04 10.16 -3.93
C SER A 45 -5.49 9.32 -5.13
N THR A 46 -6.30 8.29 -4.90
CA THR A 46 -6.79 7.33 -5.92
C THR A 46 -7.40 8.03 -7.14
N TYR A 47 -8.18 9.07 -6.89
CA TYR A 47 -8.82 9.88 -7.94
C TYR A 47 -8.16 11.26 -8.12
N GLY A 48 -7.00 11.49 -7.49
CA GLY A 48 -6.28 12.75 -7.59
C GLY A 48 -5.82 13.01 -9.03
N GLY A 49 -6.06 14.23 -9.53
CA GLY A 49 -5.70 14.62 -10.90
C GLY A 49 -6.75 14.25 -11.97
N LEU A 50 -7.84 13.58 -11.60
CA LEU A 50 -9.01 13.46 -12.46
C LEU A 50 -9.84 14.75 -12.33
N LEU A 51 -9.99 15.47 -13.45
CA LEU A 51 -10.91 16.59 -13.56
C LEU A 51 -12.34 16.03 -13.47
N GLU A 52 -12.97 16.12 -12.29
CA GLU A 52 -14.34 15.69 -11.99
C GLU A 52 -14.74 14.34 -12.60
N GLY A 53 -14.55 13.25 -11.85
CA GLY A 53 -14.88 11.90 -12.30
C GLY A 53 -16.12 11.35 -11.59
N TYR A 54 -17.06 10.80 -12.38
CA TYR A 54 -18.00 9.79 -11.91
C TYR A 54 -17.27 8.46 -11.77
N PRO A 55 -17.02 7.95 -10.55
CA PRO A 55 -16.29 6.70 -10.38
C PRO A 55 -17.18 5.52 -10.79
N CYS A 56 -16.67 4.70 -11.70
CA CYS A 56 -17.37 3.56 -12.26
C CYS A 56 -16.36 2.43 -12.54
N ALA A 57 -16.86 1.21 -12.76
CA ALA A 57 -16.03 0.03 -12.95
C ALA A 57 -14.90 0.25 -13.98
N ARG A 58 -15.23 0.79 -15.15
CA ARG A 58 -14.25 1.04 -16.22
C ARG A 58 -13.15 2.03 -15.81
N LEU A 59 -13.49 3.07 -15.03
CA LEU A 59 -12.49 4.02 -14.55
C LEU A 59 -11.61 3.37 -13.48
N ASN A 60 -12.21 2.64 -12.54
CA ASN A 60 -11.50 1.93 -11.49
C ASN A 60 -10.52 0.89 -12.05
N ASP A 61 -10.93 0.13 -13.06
CA ASP A 61 -10.04 -0.84 -13.72
C ASP A 61 -8.81 -0.16 -14.35
N ARG A 62 -8.98 1.06 -14.90
CA ARG A 62 -7.86 1.86 -15.41
C ARG A 62 -6.96 2.38 -14.30
N VAL A 63 -7.52 2.84 -13.19
CA VAL A 63 -6.76 3.30 -12.03
C VAL A 63 -5.91 2.15 -11.47
N ILE A 64 -6.51 0.98 -11.30
CA ILE A 64 -5.84 -0.23 -10.80
C ILE A 64 -4.73 -0.66 -11.77
N SER A 65 -5.04 -0.78 -13.06
CA SER A 65 -4.06 -1.14 -14.08
C SER A 65 -2.92 -0.11 -14.17
N GLY A 66 -3.26 1.17 -14.07
CA GLY A 66 -2.30 2.28 -14.08
C GLY A 66 -1.34 2.22 -12.90
N LEU A 67 -1.83 1.94 -11.69
CA LEU A 67 -0.98 1.76 -10.50
C LEU A 67 0.00 0.60 -10.68
N GLY A 68 -0.49 -0.54 -11.19
CA GLY A 68 0.36 -1.70 -11.48
C GLY A 68 1.41 -1.41 -12.56
N GLY A 69 1.03 -0.72 -13.63
CA GLY A 69 1.97 -0.31 -14.69
C GLY A 69 3.02 0.68 -14.21
N TRP A 70 2.61 1.65 -13.39
CA TRP A 70 3.49 2.63 -12.76
C TRP A 70 4.50 1.93 -11.83
N ALA A 71 4.06 1.02 -10.97
CA ALA A 71 4.91 0.31 -10.02
C ALA A 71 5.96 -0.56 -10.73
N ARG A 72 5.55 -1.30 -11.76
CA ARG A 72 6.48 -2.10 -12.58
C ARG A 72 7.51 -1.24 -13.33
N THR A 73 7.15 0.00 -13.66
CA THR A 73 8.07 0.95 -14.32
C THR A 73 9.08 1.53 -13.34
N HIS A 74 8.66 1.84 -12.10
CA HIS A 74 9.52 2.42 -11.07
C HIS A 74 10.40 1.39 -10.37
N TYR A 75 9.93 0.14 -10.28
CA TYR A 75 10.63 -0.98 -9.67
C TYR A 75 10.81 -2.14 -10.67
N PRO A 76 11.55 -1.94 -11.78
CA PRO A 76 11.59 -2.90 -12.89
C PRO A 76 12.32 -4.21 -12.57
N SER A 77 13.12 -4.24 -11.50
CA SER A 77 13.94 -5.39 -11.11
C SER A 77 13.48 -6.03 -9.79
N MET A 78 12.25 -5.75 -9.37
CA MET A 78 11.67 -6.34 -8.16
C MET A 78 10.37 -7.06 -8.52
N PRO A 79 10.07 -8.20 -7.87
CA PRO A 79 8.77 -8.83 -8.03
C PRO A 79 7.67 -7.88 -7.53
N PHE A 80 6.51 -7.95 -8.17
CA PHE A 80 5.39 -7.06 -7.93
C PHE A 80 4.11 -7.83 -7.70
N HIS A 81 3.39 -7.46 -6.63
CA HIS A 81 2.07 -7.95 -6.33
C HIS A 81 1.10 -6.78 -6.10
N LEU A 82 -0.10 -6.90 -6.67
CA LEU A 82 -1.21 -5.99 -6.40
C LEU A 82 -2.24 -6.72 -5.55
N ILE A 83 -2.55 -6.17 -4.39
CA ILE A 83 -3.68 -6.61 -3.57
C ILE A 83 -4.95 -6.05 -4.22
N ASP A 84 -5.88 -6.95 -4.56
CA ASP A 84 -7.15 -6.55 -5.15
C ASP A 84 -7.90 -5.60 -4.19
N PRO A 85 -8.26 -4.38 -4.65
CA PRO A 85 -8.91 -3.41 -3.79
C PRO A 85 -10.39 -3.77 -3.56
N PRO A 86 -10.92 -3.50 -2.36
CA PRO A 86 -12.35 -3.58 -2.13
C PRO A 86 -13.09 -2.56 -3.01
N ARG A 87 -14.19 -2.98 -3.61
CA ARG A 87 -15.07 -2.13 -4.43
C ARG A 87 -16.36 -1.87 -3.68
N THR A 88 -16.70 -0.60 -3.50
CA THR A 88 -17.96 -0.16 -2.87
C THR A 88 -18.94 0.29 -3.93
N TYR A 89 -20.21 -0.12 -3.80
CA TYR A 89 -21.29 0.26 -4.70
C TYR A 89 -22.33 1.09 -3.93
N PRO A 90 -22.22 2.43 -3.94
CA PRO A 90 -23.20 3.29 -3.30
C PRO A 90 -24.59 3.11 -3.92
N ASP A 91 -25.63 3.07 -3.08
CA ASP A 91 -27.03 3.01 -3.53
C ASP A 91 -27.45 4.37 -4.09
N THR A 92 -27.04 4.60 -5.32
CA THR A 92 -27.24 5.83 -6.08
C THR A 92 -27.78 5.47 -7.45
N GLN A 93 -28.62 6.33 -8.00
CA GLN A 93 -29.17 6.11 -9.33
C GLN A 93 -28.00 5.99 -10.34
N PRO A 94 -27.95 4.92 -11.14
CA PRO A 94 -26.89 4.75 -12.12
C PRO A 94 -26.83 5.93 -13.09
N GLY A 95 -25.63 6.47 -13.27
CA GLY A 95 -25.33 7.47 -14.28
C GLY A 95 -25.15 6.86 -15.67
N HIS A 96 -24.81 7.71 -16.65
CA HIS A 96 -24.59 7.30 -18.05
C HIS A 96 -23.47 6.26 -18.23
N PHE A 97 -22.55 6.16 -17.27
CA PHE A 97 -21.43 5.22 -17.28
C PHE A 97 -21.68 3.93 -16.50
N GLY A 98 -22.94 3.62 -16.16
CA GLY A 98 -23.31 2.47 -15.35
C GLY A 98 -23.38 2.82 -13.85
N PRO A 99 -23.48 1.84 -12.94
CA PRO A 99 -23.56 2.11 -11.51
C PRO A 99 -22.27 2.77 -10.98
N VAL A 100 -22.42 3.54 -9.91
CA VAL A 100 -21.27 4.09 -9.19
C VAL A 100 -20.51 2.92 -8.57
N GLU A 101 -19.20 2.91 -8.76
CA GLU A 101 -18.30 1.97 -8.10
C GLU A 101 -17.10 2.75 -7.59
N VAL A 102 -16.77 2.60 -6.32
CA VAL A 102 -15.75 3.40 -5.62
C VAL A 102 -14.66 2.49 -5.07
N LEU A 103 -13.41 2.88 -5.33
CA LEU A 103 -12.21 2.32 -4.70
C LEU A 103 -11.84 3.15 -3.45
N PRO A 104 -11.02 2.60 -2.54
CA PRO A 104 -10.51 3.36 -1.40
C PRO A 104 -9.77 4.63 -1.85
N ALA A 105 -9.83 5.68 -1.04
CA ALA A 105 -9.42 7.03 -1.45
C ALA A 105 -7.90 7.21 -1.64
N VAL A 106 -7.08 6.31 -1.07
CA VAL A 106 -5.62 6.36 -1.15
C VAL A 106 -5.10 5.12 -1.88
N SER A 107 -4.32 5.33 -2.93
CA SER A 107 -3.53 4.30 -3.59
C SER A 107 -2.10 4.30 -3.04
N CYS A 108 -1.55 3.11 -2.86
CA CYS A 108 -0.29 2.92 -2.16
C CYS A 108 0.61 1.95 -2.93
N VAL A 109 1.91 2.23 -2.93
CA VAL A 109 2.95 1.28 -3.38
C VAL A 109 4.05 1.24 -2.33
N GLY A 110 4.39 0.04 -1.87
CA GLY A 110 5.38 -0.16 -0.82
C GLY A 110 6.39 -1.23 -1.21
N VAL A 111 7.64 -1.01 -0.80
CA VAL A 111 8.73 -1.99 -0.95
C VAL A 111 8.92 -2.67 0.39
N PHE A 112 8.76 -3.99 0.38
CA PHE A 112 8.89 -4.83 1.55
C PHE A 112 10.10 -5.75 1.40
N SER A 113 10.80 -5.98 2.51
CA SER A 113 11.78 -7.05 2.59
C SER A 113 11.60 -7.90 3.84
N ALA A 114 12.03 -9.16 3.79
CA ALA A 114 12.05 -10.04 4.94
C ALA A 114 13.37 -10.80 4.98
N SER A 115 14.05 -10.72 6.12
CA SER A 115 15.22 -11.55 6.40
C SER A 115 14.80 -13.03 6.50
N PRO A 116 15.69 -13.96 6.15
CA PRO A 116 15.48 -15.39 6.29
C PRO A 116 15.22 -15.73 7.76
N VAL A 117 14.35 -16.72 7.97
CA VAL A 117 13.96 -17.18 9.31
C VAL A 117 15.04 -18.08 9.94
N SER A 118 16.05 -18.51 9.16
CA SER A 118 17.12 -19.42 9.61
C SER A 118 18.28 -18.69 10.31
N GLU A 119 18.65 -19.19 11.50
CA GLU A 119 19.80 -18.74 12.30
C GLU A 119 21.17 -19.24 11.76
N ASP A 120 21.19 -19.95 10.62
CA ASP A 120 22.44 -20.39 10.01
C ASP A 120 23.20 -19.20 9.42
N SER A 121 24.35 -18.91 10.01
CA SER A 121 25.19 -17.72 9.88
C SER A 121 25.68 -17.36 8.46
N ASP A 122 25.46 -18.21 7.45
CA ASP A 122 25.69 -17.87 6.03
C ASP A 122 24.47 -17.18 5.37
N SER A 123 23.31 -17.14 6.05
CA SER A 123 22.06 -16.52 5.57
C SER A 123 22.00 -14.99 5.72
N VAL A 124 23.05 -14.38 6.29
CA VAL A 124 23.09 -12.94 6.64
C VAL A 124 23.03 -12.03 5.40
N LEU A 125 23.29 -12.58 4.21
CA LEU A 125 23.38 -11.84 2.95
C LEU A 125 22.18 -12.03 2.01
N CYS A 126 21.16 -12.81 2.38
CA CYS A 126 19.97 -12.95 1.54
C CYS A 126 18.77 -12.25 2.19
N GLU A 127 18.10 -11.35 1.49
CA GLU A 127 16.77 -10.87 1.86
C GLU A 127 15.78 -11.17 0.76
N SER A 128 14.57 -11.59 1.13
CA SER A 128 13.46 -11.69 0.17
C SER A 128 12.83 -10.32 0.01
N VAL A 129 12.52 -9.90 -1.21
CA VAL A 129 11.95 -8.58 -1.51
C VAL A 129 10.66 -8.69 -2.30
N LEU A 130 9.74 -7.76 -2.09
CA LEU A 130 8.48 -7.66 -2.83
C LEU A 130 7.96 -6.23 -2.86
N VAL A 131 7.59 -5.76 -4.04
CA VAL A 131 6.81 -4.54 -4.19
C VAL A 131 5.33 -4.90 -4.12
N VAL A 132 4.62 -4.28 -3.18
CA VAL A 132 3.17 -4.48 -3.02
C VAL A 132 2.46 -3.17 -3.32
N ALA A 133 1.47 -3.21 -4.21
CA ALA A 133 0.50 -2.14 -4.38
C ALA A 133 -0.81 -2.49 -3.71
N TRP A 134 -1.47 -1.50 -3.11
CA TRP A 134 -2.77 -1.66 -2.46
C TRP A 134 -3.54 -0.34 -2.41
N PHE A 135 -4.77 -0.40 -1.91
CA PHE A 135 -5.64 0.76 -1.71
C PHE A 135 -6.17 0.76 -0.27
N GLN A 136 -6.28 1.94 0.33
CA GLN A 136 -6.77 2.14 1.70
C GLN A 136 -7.64 3.40 1.82
N ALA A 137 -8.46 3.44 2.86
CA ALA A 137 -9.43 4.52 3.05
C ALA A 137 -8.75 5.85 3.42
N ASP A 138 -7.77 5.80 4.32
CA ASP A 138 -7.13 6.97 4.93
C ASP A 138 -5.62 6.95 4.71
N VAL A 139 -4.95 8.09 4.86
CA VAL A 139 -3.49 8.18 4.75
C VAL A 139 -2.84 7.63 6.04
N SER A 140 -2.49 6.35 6.03
CA SER A 140 -1.82 5.67 7.14
C SER A 140 -0.79 4.65 6.64
N LEU A 141 0.14 4.25 7.50
CA LEU A 141 1.09 3.17 7.19
C LEU A 141 0.44 1.82 7.50
N PRO A 142 0.72 0.75 6.72
CA PRO A 142 0.16 -0.58 6.95
C PRO A 142 0.88 -1.32 8.10
N VAL A 143 1.16 -0.64 9.21
CA VAL A 143 1.93 -1.19 10.34
C VAL A 143 1.02 -1.54 11.51
N GLY A 144 1.40 -2.54 12.30
CA GLY A 144 0.67 -2.91 13.51
C GLY A 144 -0.76 -3.39 13.25
N GLU A 145 -1.71 -2.99 14.11
CA GLU A 145 -3.12 -3.41 14.01
C GLU A 145 -3.85 -2.78 12.81
N ASP A 146 -3.31 -1.67 12.27
CA ASP A 146 -3.86 -0.94 11.12
C ASP A 146 -3.44 -1.56 9.77
N ALA A 147 -2.60 -2.60 9.78
CA ALA A 147 -2.26 -3.35 8.59
C ALA A 147 -3.52 -3.98 7.97
N LEU A 148 -3.75 -3.76 6.67
CA LEU A 148 -4.89 -4.37 5.97
C LEU A 148 -4.86 -5.91 6.17
N PRO A 149 -6.00 -6.55 6.46
CA PRO A 149 -6.06 -8.00 6.62
C PRO A 149 -5.43 -8.77 5.45
N ALA A 150 -5.55 -8.24 4.23
CA ALA A 150 -4.96 -8.82 3.03
C ALA A 150 -3.42 -8.93 3.09
N PHE A 151 -2.73 -8.06 3.85
CA PHE A 151 -1.30 -8.24 4.08
C PHE A 151 -1.01 -9.50 4.89
N ARG A 152 -1.87 -9.87 5.84
CA ARG A 152 -1.65 -11.08 6.67
C ARG A 152 -1.74 -12.37 5.86
N GLU A 153 -2.52 -12.34 4.77
CA GLU A 153 -2.79 -13.46 3.87
C GLU A 153 -1.85 -13.48 2.65
N LEU A 154 -0.93 -12.52 2.55
CA LEU A 154 0.01 -12.43 1.45
C LEU A 154 0.85 -13.71 1.37
N ALA A 155 0.79 -14.40 0.23
CA ALA A 155 1.54 -15.63 -0.03
C ALA A 155 3.02 -15.33 -0.30
N TRP A 156 3.71 -14.73 0.68
CA TRP A 156 5.06 -14.16 0.56
C TRP A 156 6.05 -15.12 -0.08
N GLU A 157 6.09 -16.38 0.38
CA GLU A 157 7.03 -17.40 -0.13
C GLU A 157 6.85 -17.70 -1.63
N ASN A 158 5.69 -17.38 -2.21
CA ASN A 158 5.42 -17.57 -3.64
C ASN A 158 5.55 -16.27 -4.46
N LEU A 159 5.55 -15.12 -3.80
CA LEU A 159 5.46 -13.80 -4.43
C LEU A 159 6.78 -13.04 -4.37
N ALA A 160 7.51 -13.18 -3.26
CA ALA A 160 8.79 -12.53 -3.05
C ALA A 160 9.91 -13.31 -3.74
N GLU A 161 10.96 -12.60 -4.12
CA GLU A 161 12.17 -13.18 -4.69
C GLU A 161 13.35 -12.87 -3.76
N ASP A 162 14.22 -13.86 -3.58
CA ASP A 162 15.44 -13.70 -2.81
C ASP A 162 16.46 -12.84 -3.56
N ARG A 163 17.11 -11.97 -2.82
CA ARG A 163 18.15 -11.07 -3.30
C ARG A 163 19.38 -11.18 -2.41
N GLU A 164 20.53 -11.37 -3.04
CA GLU A 164 21.83 -11.26 -2.37
C GLU A 164 22.17 -9.78 -2.14
N LEU A 165 22.63 -9.46 -0.93
CA LEU A 165 23.06 -8.15 -0.44
C LEU A 165 24.55 -7.89 -0.70
#